data_AF-A0A968MPT4-F1
#
_entry.id   AF-A0A968MPT4-F1
#
_cell.length_a   1.000
_cell.length_b   1.000
_cell.length_c   1.000
_cell.angle_alpha   90.00
_cell.angle_beta   90.00
_cell.angle_gamma   90.00
#
_symmetry.space_group_name_H-M   'P 1'
#
loop_
_entity.id
_entity.type
_entity.pdbx_description
1 polymer ?
#
loop_
_entity_poly.entity_id
_entity_poly.type
_entity_poly.pdbx_seq_one_letter_code
_entity_poly.pdbx_strand_id
1 'polypeptide(L)'
;MPFVPAKGEILTIHSKELKSDKILMKEIFVLPLGNHNFKVGSTYDWDKLDENPSEEGRKELVSKLDNLLDCSYTITGHCAGIRPAVKDRKPVMGLHPNYKIIGIFNGLGTKGATLAPYFAHQLWNF
;
A
#
# COMPACT_ATOMS: atom_id res chain seq x y z
N MET A 1 18.10 -4.08 -12.74
CA MET A 1 16.74 -3.66 -13.16
C MET A 1 16.37 -2.41 -12.38
N PRO A 2 15.78 -1.36 -12.97
CA PRO A 2 15.58 -0.11 -12.24
C PRO A 2 14.33 -0.19 -11.36
N PHE A 3 14.50 -0.72 -10.15
CA PHE A 3 13.54 -0.51 -9.07
C PHE A 3 13.43 0.98 -8.79
N VAL A 4 12.20 1.43 -8.57
CA VAL A 4 11.86 2.80 -8.17
C VAL A 4 11.04 2.65 -6.89
N PRO A 5 11.69 2.38 -5.75
CA PRO A 5 11.00 2.22 -4.48
C PRO A 5 10.21 3.48 -4.14
N ALA A 6 9.06 3.28 -3.50
CA ALA A 6 8.20 4.38 -3.08
C ALA A 6 7.65 4.11 -1.68
N LYS A 7 8.04 4.95 -0.72
CA LYS A 7 7.47 4.94 0.62
C LYS A 7 5.98 5.30 0.53
N GLY A 8 5.19 4.65 1.38
CA GLY A 8 3.79 4.94 1.58
C GLY A 8 3.41 4.81 3.03
N GLU A 9 2.66 5.79 3.51
CA GLU A 9 2.18 5.84 4.88
C GLU A 9 0.68 5.56 4.94
N ILE A 10 0.23 4.96 6.04
CA ILE A 10 -1.14 4.53 6.28
C ILE A 10 -1.51 4.84 7.74
N LEU A 11 -2.67 5.46 7.95
CA LEU A 11 -3.27 5.63 9.28
C LEU A 11 -4.21 4.47 9.59
N THR A 12 -4.30 4.12 10.87
CA THR A 12 -5.43 3.36 11.40
C THR A 12 -6.30 4.32 12.18
N ILE A 13 -7.60 4.32 11.90
CA ILE A 13 -8.59 5.16 12.59
C ILE A 13 -9.68 4.30 13.23
N HIS A 14 -10.33 4.86 14.23
CA HIS A 14 -11.56 4.33 14.83
C HIS A 14 -12.68 5.36 14.69
N SER A 15 -13.86 4.92 14.23
CA SER A 15 -15.06 5.77 14.17
C SER A 15 -16.34 4.93 14.27
N LYS A 16 -17.15 5.21 15.30
CA LYS A 16 -18.47 4.57 15.49
C LYS A 16 -19.52 5.11 14.53
N GLU A 17 -19.33 6.33 14.05
CA GLU A 17 -20.23 7.03 13.12
C GLU A 17 -20.01 6.55 11.69
N LEU A 18 -18.77 6.23 11.33
CA LEU A 18 -18.46 5.66 10.02
C LEU A 18 -18.99 4.22 9.92
N LYS A 19 -20.14 4.07 9.24
CA LYS A 19 -20.77 2.78 8.97
C LYS A 19 -20.58 2.42 7.50
N SER A 20 -19.37 1.98 7.15
CA SER A 20 -19.08 1.42 5.84
C SER A 20 -18.55 0.00 5.97
N ASP A 21 -19.17 -0.94 5.27
CA ASP A 21 -18.70 -2.30 5.03
C ASP A 21 -17.92 -2.43 3.72
N LYS A 22 -17.87 -1.36 2.92
CA LYS A 22 -17.18 -1.29 1.63
C LYS A 22 -15.91 -0.45 1.72
N ILE A 23 -14.96 -0.77 0.84
CA ILE A 23 -13.78 0.05 0.61
C ILE A 23 -14.23 1.33 -0.09
N LEU A 24 -13.97 2.48 0.52
CA LEU A 24 -14.12 3.78 -0.13
C LEU A 24 -12.81 4.08 -0.86
N MET A 25 -12.88 4.56 -2.10
CA MET A 25 -11.70 4.86 -2.92
C MET A 25 -11.88 6.20 -3.62
N LYS A 26 -11.00 7.15 -3.33
CA LYS A 26 -10.84 8.43 -4.03
C LYS A 26 -9.34 8.73 -4.17
N GLU A 27 -8.86 9.85 -3.64
CA GLU A 27 -7.42 10.16 -3.55
C GLU A 27 -6.71 9.29 -2.52
N ILE A 28 -7.46 8.84 -1.51
CA ILE A 28 -7.08 7.82 -0.53
C ILE A 28 -8.14 6.71 -0.51
N PHE A 29 -7.76 5.56 0.00
CA PHE A 29 -8.67 4.49 0.35
C PHE A 29 -9.03 4.56 1.83
N VAL A 30 -10.25 4.13 2.16
CA VAL A 30 -10.70 3.81 3.52
C VAL A 30 -11.16 2.36 3.52
N LEU A 31 -10.37 1.50 4.14
CA LEU A 31 -10.56 0.05 4.19
C LEU A 31 -11.14 -0.35 5.56
N PRO A 32 -12.37 -0.87 5.63
CA PRO A 32 -12.93 -1.39 6.88
C PRO A 32 -12.15 -2.62 7.37
N LEU A 33 -11.82 -2.64 8.67
CA LEU A 33 -11.18 -3.76 9.36
C LEU A 33 -12.12 -4.48 10.33
N GLY A 34 -13.35 -3.98 10.50
CA GLY A 34 -14.29 -4.45 11.53
C GLY A 34 -14.11 -3.71 12.87
N ASN A 35 -15.07 -3.91 13.78
CA ASN A 35 -15.09 -3.26 15.10
C ASN A 35 -14.89 -1.73 15.05
N HIS A 36 -15.49 -1.08 14.05
CA HIS A 36 -15.37 0.37 13.81
C HIS A 36 -13.95 0.87 13.53
N ASN A 37 -13.03 -0.02 13.13
CA ASN A 37 -11.66 0.33 12.75
C ASN A 37 -11.50 0.33 11.24
N PHE A 38 -10.66 1.24 10.75
CA PHE A 38 -10.40 1.43 9.33
C PHE A 38 -8.92 1.72 9.08
N LYS A 39 -8.38 1.20 7.96
CA LYS A 39 -7.09 1.65 7.42
C LYS A 39 -7.31 2.73 6.37
N VAL A 40 -6.53 3.79 6.46
CA VAL A 40 -6.61 4.96 5.59
C VAL A 40 -5.27 5.19 4.93
N GLY A 41 -5.23 5.19 3.61
CA GLY A 41 -3.96 5.38 2.91
C GLY A 41 -4.12 5.76 1.45
N SER A 42 -3.06 6.10 0.75
CA SER A 42 -1.68 6.17 1.26
C SER A 42 -0.93 7.30 0.58
N THR A 43 0.10 7.79 1.23
CA THR A 43 1.06 8.75 0.65
C THR A 43 1.98 8.08 -0.36
N TYR A 44 2.74 8.91 -1.09
CA TYR A 44 3.81 8.51 -1.99
C TYR A 44 5.02 9.43 -1.79
N ASP A 45 6.15 8.84 -1.41
CA ASP A 45 7.44 9.53 -1.29
C ASP A 45 8.53 8.67 -1.96
N TRP A 46 9.31 9.29 -2.85
CA TRP A 46 10.40 8.65 -3.59
C TRP A 46 11.78 9.07 -3.08
N ASP A 47 11.85 10.09 -2.23
CA ASP A 47 13.09 10.68 -1.75
C ASP A 47 13.44 10.16 -0.35
N LYS A 48 12.47 10.15 0.58
CA LYS A 48 12.66 9.63 1.95
C LYS A 48 12.26 8.16 2.03
N LEU A 49 13.21 7.28 1.73
CA LEU A 49 13.01 5.83 1.69
C LEU A 49 13.35 5.16 3.03
N ASP A 50 12.64 5.57 4.09
CA ASP A 50 12.67 4.90 5.38
C ASP A 50 11.29 4.32 5.73
N GLU A 51 11.25 3.43 6.73
CA GLU A 51 10.00 2.80 7.19
C GLU A 51 9.40 3.50 8.43
N ASN A 52 9.80 4.76 8.68
CA ASN A 52 9.28 5.53 9.80
C ASN A 52 8.11 6.42 9.34
N PRO A 53 7.01 6.50 10.08
CA PRO A 53 5.96 7.46 9.79
C PRO A 53 6.45 8.91 9.93
N SER A 54 5.87 9.85 9.18
CA SER A 54 6.23 11.27 9.19
C SER A 54 5.07 12.17 9.60
N GLU A 55 5.37 13.35 10.16
CA GLU A 55 4.32 14.32 10.46
C GLU A 55 3.70 14.90 9.19
N GLU A 56 4.49 15.03 8.11
CA GLU A 56 4.01 15.46 6.81
C GLU A 56 3.00 14.44 6.23
N GLY A 57 3.34 13.15 6.26
CA GLY A 57 2.46 12.09 5.79
C GLY A 57 1.17 11.99 6.60
N ARG A 58 1.26 12.16 7.93
CA ARG A 58 0.07 12.23 8.79
C ARG A 58 -0.83 13.41 8.41
N LYS A 59 -0.27 14.61 8.23
CA LYS A 59 -1.03 15.82 7.86
C LYS A 59 -1.71 15.67 6.50
N GLU A 60 -1.00 15.09 5.52
CA GLU A 60 -1.55 14.84 4.19
C GLU A 60 -2.76 13.88 4.27
N LEU A 61 -2.60 12.75 4.97
CA LEU A 61 -3.67 11.76 5.10
C LEU A 61 -4.88 12.31 5.86
N VAL A 62 -4.66 13.06 6.94
CA VAL A 62 -5.75 13.73 7.70
C VAL A 62 -6.50 14.71 6.82
N SER A 63 -5.80 15.59 6.10
CA SER A 63 -6.44 16.56 5.20
C SER A 63 -7.31 15.88 4.13
N LYS A 64 -6.81 14.81 3.51
CA LYS A 64 -7.57 14.04 2.51
C LYS A 64 -8.74 13.28 3.13
N LEU A 65 -8.60 12.82 4.37
CA LEU A 65 -9.63 12.10 5.10
C LEU A 65 -10.76 13.04 5.55
N ASP A 66 -10.43 14.24 6.04
CA ASP A 66 -11.39 15.28 6.43
C ASP A 66 -12.20 15.78 5.22
N ASN A 67 -11.59 15.83 4.03
CA ASN A 67 -12.29 16.14 2.78
C ASN A 67 -13.18 15.00 2.26
N LEU A 68 -13.05 13.79 2.83
CA LEU A 68 -13.78 12.60 2.40
C LEU A 68 -14.90 12.20 3.37
N LEU A 69 -14.74 12.49 4.67
CA LEU A 69 -15.64 12.07 5.72
C LEU A 69 -16.29 13.25 6.42
N ASP A 70 -17.60 13.19 6.61
CA ASP A 70 -18.38 14.17 7.38
C ASP A 70 -18.59 13.73 8.85
N CYS A 71 -17.81 12.76 9.35
CA CYS A 71 -17.99 12.17 10.67
C CYS A 71 -16.73 12.23 11.53
N SER A 72 -16.90 12.17 12.84
CA SER A 72 -15.78 12.19 13.78
C SER A 72 -15.01 10.87 13.79
N TYR A 73 -13.69 10.93 13.94
CA TYR A 73 -12.81 9.76 14.06
C TYR A 73 -11.62 10.03 14.97
N THR A 74 -10.98 8.97 15.46
CA THR A 74 -9.73 9.04 16.23
C THR A 74 -8.66 8.24 15.52
N ILE A 75 -7.46 8.81 15.38
CA ILE A 75 -6.29 8.09 14.86
C ILE A 75 -5.75 7.18 15.97
N THR A 76 -5.65 5.88 15.70
CA THR A 76 -5.19 4.86 16.66
C THR A 76 -3.85 4.23 16.26
N GLY A 77 -3.37 4.49 15.05
CA GLY A 77 -2.07 4.01 14.60
C GLY A 77 -1.58 4.70 13.34
N HIS A 78 -0.27 4.64 13.10
CA HIS A 78 0.39 5.18 11.93
C HIS A 78 1.56 4.27 11.55
N CYS A 79 1.63 3.80 10.30
CA CYS A 79 2.75 3.01 9.81
C CYS A 79 3.20 3.47 8.42
N ALA A 80 4.46 3.18 8.09
CA ALA A 80 5.04 3.39 6.78
C ALA A 80 5.56 2.06 6.21
N GLY A 81 5.65 1.98 4.90
CA GLY A 81 6.27 0.85 4.21
C GLY A 81 6.77 1.23 2.83
N ILE A 82 7.83 0.56 2.37
CA ILE A 82 8.44 0.81 1.06
C ILE A 82 7.87 -0.16 0.05
N ARG A 83 7.23 0.37 -1.00
CA ARG A 83 6.72 -0.45 -2.10
C ARG A 83 7.88 -0.79 -3.03
N PRO A 84 8.13 -2.08 -3.34
CA PRO A 84 9.11 -2.46 -4.34
C PRO A 84 8.50 -2.26 -5.73
N ALA A 85 8.41 -1.00 -6.16
CA ALA A 85 7.89 -0.64 -7.47
C ALA A 85 9.00 -0.61 -8.53
N VAL A 86 8.61 -0.72 -9.78
CA VAL A 86 9.50 -0.63 -10.95
C VAL A 86 8.91 0.35 -11.97
N LYS A 87 9.78 0.94 -12.78
CA LYS A 87 9.42 2.02 -13.72
C LYS A 87 8.31 1.64 -14.70
N ASP A 88 8.32 0.40 -15.19
CA ASP A 88 7.36 -0.14 -16.16
C ASP A 88 6.10 -0.74 -15.52
N ARG A 89 6.02 -0.75 -14.18
CA ARG A 89 4.90 -1.27 -13.37
C ARG A 89 4.57 -2.74 -13.64
N LYS A 90 5.49 -3.51 -14.24
CA LYS A 90 5.36 -4.95 -14.43
C LYS A 90 6.16 -5.67 -13.34
N PRO A 91 5.62 -6.72 -12.70
CA PRO A 91 6.40 -7.47 -11.73
C PRO A 91 7.68 -8.00 -12.35
N VAL A 92 8.73 -8.02 -11.53
CA VAL A 92 10.00 -8.65 -11.88
C VAL A 92 9.91 -10.09 -11.44
N MET A 93 9.75 -10.99 -12.40
CA MET A 93 9.64 -12.42 -12.13
C MET A 93 10.25 -13.28 -13.23
N GLY A 94 10.81 -14.43 -12.84
CA GLY A 94 11.40 -15.42 -13.76
C GLY A 94 12.57 -16.17 -13.14
N LEU A 95 13.11 -17.13 -13.89
CA LEU A 95 14.29 -17.90 -13.51
C LEU A 95 15.57 -17.29 -14.07
N HIS A 96 16.69 -17.49 -13.38
CA HIS A 96 18.00 -17.09 -13.87
C HIS A 96 18.32 -17.84 -15.16
N PRO A 97 18.77 -17.18 -16.24
CA PRO A 97 18.92 -17.79 -17.57
C PRO A 97 19.85 -19.02 -17.57
N ASN A 98 20.88 -19.02 -16.72
CA ASN A 98 21.83 -20.12 -16.60
C ASN A 98 21.59 -21.05 -15.39
N TYR A 99 20.72 -20.67 -14.43
CA TYR A 99 20.56 -21.39 -13.15
C TYR A 99 19.08 -21.53 -12.81
N LYS A 100 18.43 -22.60 -13.29
CA LYS A 100 16.97 -22.81 -13.12
C LYS A 100 16.50 -22.97 -11.67
N ILE A 101 17.41 -23.19 -10.71
CA ILE A 101 17.11 -23.25 -9.28
C ILE A 101 17.03 -21.87 -8.62
N ILE A 102 17.41 -20.81 -9.33
CA ILE A 102 17.39 -19.43 -8.83
C ILE A 102 16.28 -18.68 -9.57
N GLY A 103 15.34 -18.13 -8.81
CA GLY A 103 14.24 -17.30 -9.34
C GLY A 103 14.12 -15.98 -8.61
N ILE A 104 13.47 -15.02 -9.26
CA ILE A 104 13.07 -13.75 -8.67
C ILE A 104 11.54 -13.64 -8.69
N PHE A 105 10.97 -13.06 -7.64
CA PHE A 105 9.59 -12.64 -7.62
C PHE A 105 9.45 -11.35 -6.80
N ASN A 106 9.42 -10.21 -7.48
CA ASN A 106 9.43 -8.90 -6.86
C ASN A 106 8.78 -7.85 -7.80
N GLY A 107 8.89 -6.55 -7.49
CA GLY A 107 8.44 -5.47 -8.39
C GLY A 107 6.93 -5.27 -8.40
N LEU A 108 6.20 -5.81 -7.43
CA LEU A 108 4.73 -5.85 -7.40
C LEU A 108 4.08 -4.48 -7.12
N GLY A 109 4.85 -3.48 -6.68
CA GLY A 109 4.36 -2.11 -6.43
C GLY A 109 3.11 -2.05 -5.55
N THR A 110 2.13 -1.23 -5.94
CA THR A 110 0.88 -0.98 -5.19
C THR A 110 -0.17 -2.09 -5.32
N LYS A 111 0.06 -3.08 -6.18
CA LYS A 111 -0.91 -4.15 -6.50
C LYS A 111 -0.47 -5.54 -6.03
N GLY A 112 0.55 -5.60 -5.18
CA GLY A 112 1.06 -6.87 -4.65
C GLY A 112 -0.01 -7.73 -3.98
N ALA A 113 -0.83 -7.17 -3.11
CA ALA A 113 -1.88 -7.95 -2.43
C ALA A 113 -2.90 -8.58 -3.39
N THR A 114 -3.21 -7.90 -4.50
CA THR A 114 -4.23 -8.35 -5.45
C THR A 114 -3.67 -9.23 -6.56
N LEU A 115 -2.43 -9.01 -6.98
CA LEU A 115 -1.83 -9.67 -8.15
C LEU A 115 -0.76 -10.71 -7.79
N ALA A 116 -0.26 -10.75 -6.56
CA ALA A 116 0.73 -11.74 -6.15
C ALA A 116 0.28 -13.18 -6.41
N PRO A 117 -0.97 -13.60 -6.11
CA PRO A 117 -1.39 -14.97 -6.40
C PRO A 117 -1.33 -15.31 -7.89
N TYR A 118 -1.81 -14.40 -8.75
CA TYR A 118 -1.77 -14.60 -10.20
C TYR A 118 -0.34 -14.74 -10.72
N PHE A 119 0.56 -13.84 -10.32
CA PHE A 119 1.96 -13.88 -10.77
C PHE A 119 2.76 -15.03 -10.14
N ALA A 120 2.41 -15.46 -8.93
CA ALA A 120 2.99 -16.66 -8.33
C ALA A 120 2.67 -17.90 -9.16
N HIS A 121 1.42 -18.05 -9.61
CA HIS A 121 1.02 -19.13 -10.52
C HIS A 121 1.73 -19.03 -11.87
N GLN A 122 1.89 -17.82 -12.41
CA GLN A 122 2.67 -17.65 -13.63
C GLN A 122 4.13 -18.09 -13.43
N LEU A 123 4.77 -17.74 -12.30
CA LEU A 123 6.15 -18.11 -12.00
C LEU A 123 6.33 -19.62 -11.85
N TRP A 124 5.37 -20.29 -11.21
CA TRP A 124 5.36 -21.75 -11.08
C TRP A 124 5.35 -22.48 -12.44
N ASN A 125 4.77 -21.85 -13.47
CA ASN A 125 4.66 -22.43 -14.81
C ASN A 125 5.85 -22.10 -15.74
N PHE A 126 6.92 -21.48 -15.24
CA PHE A 126 8.18 -21.30 -15.99
C PHE A 126 8.99 -22.61 -16.03
#